data_AF-A0A8K1DDC1-F1
#
_entry.id   AF-A0A8K1DDC1-F1
#
_cell.length_a   1.000
_cell.length_b   1.000
_cell.length_c   1.000
_cell.angle_alpha   90.00
_cell.angle_beta   90.00
_cell.angle_gamma   90.00
#
_symmetry.space_group_name_H-M   'P 1'
#
loop_
_entity.id
_entity.type
_entity.pdbx_description
1 polymer ?
#
loop_
_entity_poly.entity_id
_entity_poly.type
_entity_poly.pdbx_seq_one_letter_code
_entity_poly.pdbx_strand_id
1 'polypeptide(L)'
;MKFLPMQGQNQSLFIQIKPSGSDKIINQTVPIGLVYDYPNVSDEAKPYFDILDQSVFSMRDFATTDQYLVKGADWGDMYIGANHETLDVTDTGNMNFGFGSANAYLISYRIGANENKIWIVDNLPLPVKSKIYDFNGTLVYDFELVSLNAPSTPGLS
;
A
#
# COMPACT_ATOMS: atom_id res chain seq x y z
N MET A 1 12.21 6.86 -3.77
CA MET A 1 11.47 6.57 -2.52
C MET A 1 11.81 5.16 -2.08
N LYS A 2 12.12 4.93 -0.79
CA LYS A 2 12.32 3.58 -0.27
C LYS A 2 11.11 3.18 0.58
N PHE A 3 10.39 2.17 0.12
CA PHE A 3 9.29 1.55 0.86
C PHE A 3 9.85 0.90 2.13
N LEU A 4 9.51 1.42 3.31
CA LEU A 4 10.07 1.07 4.63
C LEU A 4 11.61 0.82 4.61
N PRO A 5 12.47 1.80 4.96
CA PRO A 5 13.92 1.61 4.91
C PRO A 5 14.34 0.41 5.77
N MET A 6 14.87 -0.65 5.17
CA MET A 6 15.37 -1.84 5.89
C MET A 6 16.54 -1.46 6.81
N GLN A 7 16.27 -1.35 8.10
CA GLN A 7 17.26 -1.13 9.15
C GLN A 7 17.36 -2.41 10.00
N GLY A 8 18.25 -3.32 9.59
CA GLY A 8 18.53 -4.55 10.35
C GLY A 8 17.39 -5.58 10.34
N GLN A 9 17.60 -6.68 11.07
CA GLN A 9 16.72 -7.86 11.12
C GLN A 9 15.47 -7.69 12.02
N ASN A 10 15.28 -6.52 12.65
CA ASN A 10 14.31 -6.34 13.75
C ASN A 10 13.45 -5.08 13.53
N GLN A 11 12.63 -5.06 12.50
CA GLN A 11 11.59 -4.04 12.36
C GLN A 11 10.24 -4.58 12.82
N SER A 12 9.43 -3.73 13.42
CA SER A 12 8.08 -4.08 13.81
C SER A 12 7.10 -2.95 13.52
N LEU A 13 5.91 -3.33 13.05
CA LEU A 13 4.78 -2.45 12.77
C LEU A 13 3.77 -2.59 13.89
N PHE A 14 3.39 -1.47 14.48
CA PHE A 14 2.19 -1.41 15.30
C PHE A 14 1.00 -1.07 14.43
N ILE A 15 0.01 -1.95 14.39
CA ILE A 15 -1.21 -1.83 13.61
C ILE A 15 -2.41 -1.83 14.55
N GLN A 16 -3.28 -0.85 14.37
CA GLN A 16 -4.58 -0.78 15.02
C GLN A 16 -5.67 -1.00 13.97
N ILE A 17 -6.43 -2.08 14.12
CA ILE A 17 -7.52 -2.46 13.23
C ILE A 17 -8.85 -2.17 13.93
N LYS A 18 -9.72 -1.41 13.26
CA LYS A 18 -11.11 -1.18 13.69
C LYS A 18 -12.06 -1.68 12.59
N PRO A 19 -12.60 -2.91 12.71
CA PRO A 19 -13.50 -3.45 11.71
C PRO A 19 -14.78 -2.61 11.58
N SER A 20 -15.25 -2.43 10.35
CA SER A 20 -16.51 -1.71 10.10
C SER A 20 -17.69 -2.43 10.76
N GLY A 21 -18.56 -1.67 11.44
CA GLY A 21 -19.70 -2.23 12.17
C GLY A 21 -19.36 -2.89 13.51
N SER A 22 -18.12 -2.77 13.99
CA SER A 22 -17.67 -3.27 15.29
C SER A 22 -17.07 -2.14 16.13
N ASP A 23 -17.38 -2.14 17.43
CA ASP A 23 -16.71 -1.27 18.41
C ASP A 23 -15.38 -1.86 18.90
N LYS A 24 -15.03 -3.08 18.45
CA LYS A 24 -13.81 -3.75 18.83
C LYS A 24 -12.60 -3.13 18.12
N ILE A 25 -11.56 -2.87 18.89
CA ILE A 25 -10.25 -2.44 18.39
C ILE A 25 -9.27 -3.60 18.59
N ILE A 26 -8.61 -4.01 17.52
CA ILE A 26 -7.56 -5.02 17.54
C ILE A 26 -6.23 -4.28 17.43
N ASN A 27 -5.41 -4.35 18.48
CA ASN A 27 -4.05 -3.79 18.47
C ASN A 27 -3.07 -4.93 18.28
N GLN A 28 -2.15 -4.79 17.34
CA GLN A 28 -1.16 -5.82 17.05
C GLN A 28 0.18 -5.19 16.68
N THR A 29 1.23 -5.67 17.34
CA THR A 29 2.61 -5.42 16.91
C THR A 29 3.09 -6.65 16.14
N VAL A 30 3.44 -6.48 14.87
CA VAL A 30 4.01 -7.54 14.03
C VAL A 30 5.48 -7.25 13.74
N PRO A 31 6.39 -8.23 13.86
CA PRO A 31 7.70 -8.11 13.25
C PRO A 31 7.59 -8.19 11.72
N ILE A 32 8.47 -7.49 11.02
CA ILE A 32 8.63 -7.57 9.57
C ILE A 32 9.96 -8.25 9.30
N GLY A 33 9.93 -9.43 8.69
CA GLY A 33 11.12 -10.18 8.31
C GLY A 33 11.77 -9.69 7.00
N LEU A 34 12.85 -10.37 6.58
CA LEU A 34 13.50 -10.15 5.28
C LEU A 34 12.57 -10.47 4.10
N VAL A 35 11.79 -11.56 4.23
CA VAL A 35 10.54 -11.74 3.52
C VAL A 35 9.51 -11.04 4.41
N TYR A 36 8.69 -10.13 3.88
CA TYR A 36 7.63 -9.45 4.65
C TYR A 36 6.49 -10.46 4.87
N ASP A 37 6.83 -11.52 5.59
CA ASP A 37 5.93 -12.41 6.25
C ASP A 37 5.59 -11.77 7.60
N TYR A 38 4.35 -11.92 8.03
CA TYR A 38 3.86 -11.44 9.32
C TYR A 38 3.77 -12.63 10.28
N PRO A 39 4.89 -13.09 10.86
CA PRO A 39 4.80 -14.15 11.84
C PRO A 39 4.10 -13.61 13.09
N ASN A 40 3.32 -14.48 13.72
CA ASN A 40 2.60 -14.20 14.96
C ASN A 40 1.42 -13.21 14.82
N VAL A 41 0.79 -13.16 13.65
CA VAL A 41 -0.55 -12.56 13.50
C VAL A 41 -1.59 -13.42 14.24
N SER A 42 -2.49 -12.78 14.99
CA SER A 42 -3.53 -13.51 15.73
C SER A 42 -4.61 -14.01 14.76
N ASP A 43 -5.30 -15.10 15.08
CA ASP A 43 -6.38 -15.64 14.22
C ASP A 43 -7.47 -14.59 13.92
N GLU A 44 -7.75 -13.71 14.88
CA GLU A 44 -8.69 -12.61 14.72
C GLU A 44 -8.18 -11.51 13.78
N ALA A 45 -6.88 -11.20 13.81
CA ALA A 45 -6.29 -10.17 12.96
C ALA A 45 -5.94 -10.68 11.56
N LYS A 46 -5.80 -12.01 11.40
CA LYS A 46 -5.33 -12.68 10.18
C LYS A 46 -6.05 -12.21 8.91
N PRO A 47 -7.39 -12.13 8.85
CA PRO A 47 -8.07 -11.69 7.63
C PRO A 47 -7.70 -10.26 7.20
N TYR A 48 -7.39 -9.37 8.16
CA TYR A 48 -6.99 -8.00 7.87
C TYR A 48 -5.53 -7.89 7.44
N PHE A 49 -4.66 -8.71 8.04
CA PHE A 49 -3.27 -8.81 7.62
C PHE A 49 -3.13 -9.45 6.23
N ASP A 50 -3.97 -10.43 5.89
CA ASP A 50 -3.99 -10.99 4.53
C ASP A 50 -4.36 -9.91 3.49
N ILE A 51 -5.29 -9.01 3.82
CA ILE A 51 -5.62 -7.84 2.98
C ILE A 51 -4.43 -6.88 2.92
N LEU A 52 -3.81 -6.53 4.04
CA LEU A 52 -2.66 -5.62 4.08
C LEU A 52 -1.47 -6.17 3.28
N ASP A 53 -1.17 -7.45 3.42
CA ASP A 53 -0.10 -8.13 2.69
C ASP A 53 -0.34 -8.08 1.18
N GLN A 54 -1.57 -8.44 0.76
CA GLN A 54 -1.97 -8.37 -0.65
C GLN A 54 -2.00 -6.93 -1.18
N SER A 55 -2.17 -5.91 -0.32
CA SER A 55 -2.46 -4.53 -0.72
C SER A 55 -1.35 -3.51 -0.51
N VAL A 56 -1.06 -3.25 0.75
CA VAL A 56 -0.13 -2.23 1.19
C VAL A 56 1.29 -2.71 0.94
N PHE A 57 1.57 -3.97 1.27
CA PHE A 57 2.94 -4.48 1.30
C PHE A 57 3.38 -5.17 0.01
N SER A 58 2.45 -5.62 -0.83
CA SER A 58 2.76 -6.10 -2.19
C SER A 58 3.52 -5.08 -3.03
N MET A 59 3.31 -3.78 -2.80
CA MET A 59 4.03 -2.68 -3.45
C MET A 59 5.55 -2.71 -3.26
N ARG A 60 6.04 -3.38 -2.22
CA ARG A 60 7.47 -3.53 -1.95
C ARG A 60 8.20 -4.26 -3.08
N ASP A 61 7.56 -5.25 -3.68
CA ASP A 61 8.20 -6.06 -4.73
C ASP A 61 8.43 -5.23 -6.02
N PHE A 62 7.70 -4.11 -6.17
CA PHE A 62 7.86 -3.14 -7.25
C PHE A 62 8.72 -1.93 -6.84
N ALA A 63 8.78 -1.58 -5.55
CA ALA A 63 9.59 -0.50 -5.00
C ALA A 63 10.99 -0.95 -4.52
N THR A 64 11.59 -1.93 -5.22
CA THR A 64 12.90 -2.52 -4.85
C THR A 64 14.10 -1.62 -5.13
N THR A 65 13.92 -0.62 -6.00
CA THR A 65 14.94 0.37 -6.37
C THR A 65 14.40 1.78 -6.20
N ASP A 66 15.25 2.79 -6.32
CA ASP A 66 14.82 4.18 -6.25
C ASP A 66 13.93 4.52 -7.45
N GLN A 67 12.63 4.66 -7.19
CA GLN A 67 11.63 4.98 -8.22
C GLN A 67 11.47 6.48 -8.44
N TYR A 68 11.21 6.86 -9.70
CA TYR A 68 10.86 8.23 -10.08
C TYR A 68 9.38 8.50 -9.82
N LEU A 69 9.08 9.64 -9.20
CA LEU A 69 7.74 10.08 -8.82
C LEU A 69 7.25 11.20 -9.76
N VAL A 70 7.19 10.91 -11.06
CA VAL A 70 6.70 11.85 -12.07
C VAL A 70 5.73 11.14 -13.00
N LYS A 71 4.71 11.85 -13.48
CA LYS A 71 3.76 11.30 -14.45
C LYS A 71 4.49 10.73 -15.67
N GLY A 72 4.16 9.50 -16.03
CA GLY A 72 4.80 8.72 -17.11
C GLY A 72 6.07 7.99 -16.70
N ALA A 73 6.47 8.01 -15.42
CA ALA A 73 7.55 7.18 -14.93
C ALA A 73 7.13 5.71 -14.85
N ASP A 74 7.93 4.85 -15.45
CA ASP A 74 7.84 3.40 -15.36
C ASP A 74 8.41 2.93 -14.01
N TRP A 75 7.64 2.11 -13.30
CA TRP A 75 8.03 1.48 -12.04
C TRP A 75 8.43 0.02 -12.20
N GLY A 76 8.11 -0.59 -13.34
CA GLY A 76 8.46 -1.96 -13.68
C GLY A 76 7.30 -2.75 -14.28
N ASP A 77 7.57 -4.04 -14.45
CA ASP A 77 6.69 -4.96 -15.14
C ASP A 77 5.88 -5.83 -14.16
N MET A 78 4.61 -6.07 -14.51
CA MET A 78 3.75 -7.02 -13.82
C MET A 78 3.35 -8.15 -14.77
N TYR A 79 3.54 -9.38 -14.31
CA TYR A 79 3.12 -10.57 -15.04
C TYR A 79 1.90 -11.19 -14.35
N ILE A 80 0.80 -11.31 -15.09
CA ILE A 80 -0.49 -11.80 -14.58
C ILE A 80 -0.92 -12.97 -15.46
N GLY A 81 -0.54 -14.18 -15.04
CA GLY A 81 -0.64 -15.35 -15.88
C GLY A 81 0.23 -15.19 -17.13
N ALA A 82 -0.38 -15.13 -18.31
CA ALA A 82 0.31 -14.91 -19.58
C ALA A 82 0.35 -13.44 -20.02
N ASN A 83 -0.32 -12.53 -19.29
CA ASN A 83 -0.36 -11.11 -19.63
C ASN A 83 0.81 -10.37 -18.98
N HIS A 84 1.28 -9.35 -19.68
CA HIS A 84 2.37 -8.47 -19.26
C HIS A 84 1.84 -7.03 -19.30
N GLU A 85 1.94 -6.36 -18.16
CA GLU A 85 1.45 -5.00 -17.96
C GLU A 85 2.57 -4.15 -17.34
N THR A 86 2.67 -2.89 -17.76
CA THR A 86 3.58 -1.92 -17.12
C THR A 86 2.89 -1.28 -15.92
N LEU A 87 3.67 -1.06 -14.87
CA LEU A 87 3.26 -0.33 -13.69
C LEU A 87 3.76 1.11 -13.84
N ASP A 88 2.84 2.06 -14.07
CA ASP A 88 3.21 3.42 -14.42
C ASP A 88 2.65 4.43 -13.42
N VAL A 89 3.38 5.53 -13.19
CA VAL A 89 2.82 6.72 -12.53
C VAL A 89 1.91 7.44 -13.52
N THR A 90 0.60 7.27 -13.39
CA THR A 90 -0.37 7.83 -14.33
C THR A 90 -0.91 9.18 -13.92
N ASP A 91 -0.76 9.56 -12.65
CA ASP A 91 -1.12 10.91 -12.20
C ASP A 91 -0.33 11.39 -10.99
N THR A 92 -0.24 12.70 -10.82
CA THR A 92 0.50 13.34 -9.71
C THR A 92 -0.16 14.65 -9.32
N GLY A 93 -0.22 14.98 -8.04
CA GLY A 93 -0.69 16.29 -7.59
C GLY A 93 -1.15 16.30 -6.14
N ASN A 94 -1.70 17.43 -5.71
CA ASN A 94 -2.36 17.52 -4.41
C ASN A 94 -3.72 16.82 -4.47
N MET A 95 -3.92 15.80 -3.63
CA MET A 95 -5.11 14.97 -3.59
C MET A 95 -5.70 14.94 -2.18
N ASN A 96 -7.00 14.70 -2.08
CA ASN A 96 -7.72 14.62 -0.82
C ASN A 96 -7.92 13.16 -0.39
N PHE A 97 -7.62 12.90 0.87
CA PHE A 97 -7.81 11.62 1.55
C PHE A 97 -8.54 11.83 2.88
N GLY A 98 -8.99 10.74 3.49
CA GLY A 98 -9.63 10.78 4.81
C GLY A 98 -8.75 11.43 5.90
N PHE A 99 -7.43 11.29 5.81
CA PHE A 99 -6.50 11.91 6.76
C PHE A 99 -6.19 13.39 6.49
N GLY A 100 -6.62 13.94 5.33
CA GLY A 100 -6.29 15.29 4.88
C GLY A 100 -5.82 15.34 3.43
N SER A 101 -5.21 16.45 3.04
CA SER A 101 -4.69 16.65 1.69
C SER A 101 -3.18 16.42 1.64
N ALA A 102 -2.68 15.77 0.60
CA ALA A 102 -1.26 15.52 0.42
C ALA A 102 -0.87 15.51 -1.06
N ASN A 103 0.39 15.85 -1.35
CA ASN A 103 0.96 15.59 -2.66
C ASN A 103 1.12 14.07 -2.84
N ALA A 104 0.40 13.52 -3.80
CA ALA A 104 0.33 12.09 -4.04
C ALA A 104 0.62 11.76 -5.51
N TYR A 105 0.99 10.50 -5.72
CA TYR A 105 1.28 9.91 -7.00
C TYR A 105 0.38 8.69 -7.18
N LEU A 106 -0.36 8.66 -8.27
CA LEU A 106 -1.18 7.54 -8.67
C LEU A 106 -0.35 6.62 -9.54
N ILE A 107 -0.17 5.40 -9.07
CA ILE A 107 0.37 4.28 -9.81
C ILE A 107 -0.82 3.46 -10.31
N SER A 108 -0.87 3.15 -11.60
CA SER A 108 -1.92 2.29 -12.14
C SER A 108 -1.42 1.30 -13.17
N TYR A 109 -2.19 0.23 -13.30
CA TYR A 109 -2.00 -0.86 -14.28
C TYR A 109 -3.38 -1.47 -14.58
N ARG A 110 -3.50 -2.25 -15.66
CA ARG A 110 -4.79 -2.86 -16.04
C ARG A 110 -4.78 -4.37 -15.85
N ILE A 111 -5.94 -4.89 -15.48
CA ILE A 111 -6.24 -6.32 -15.57
C ILE A 111 -7.58 -6.45 -16.30
N GLY A 112 -7.52 -6.99 -17.51
CA GLY A 112 -8.70 -7.06 -18.38
C GLY A 112 -9.27 -5.66 -18.63
N ALA A 113 -10.54 -5.46 -18.29
CA ALA A 113 -11.22 -4.17 -18.47
C ALA A 113 -11.04 -3.19 -17.29
N ASN A 114 -10.49 -3.64 -16.16
CA ASN A 114 -10.39 -2.84 -14.95
C ASN A 114 -9.01 -2.22 -14.79
N GLU A 115 -8.99 -0.99 -14.28
CA GLU A 115 -7.78 -0.29 -13.89
C GLU A 115 -7.58 -0.39 -12.38
N ASN A 116 -6.45 -0.96 -12.00
CA ASN A 116 -5.97 -1.07 -10.64
C ASN A 116 -5.21 0.20 -10.27
N LYS A 117 -5.44 0.71 -9.06
CA LYS A 117 -4.95 2.03 -8.65
C LYS A 117 -4.36 2.01 -7.26
N ILE A 118 -3.19 2.61 -7.13
CA ILE A 118 -2.43 2.69 -5.88
C ILE A 118 -1.95 4.12 -5.73
N TRP A 119 -2.32 4.77 -4.62
CA TRP A 119 -1.88 6.12 -4.30
C TRP A 119 -0.78 6.06 -3.26
N ILE A 120 0.34 6.67 -3.58
CA ILE A 120 1.47 6.85 -2.66
C ILE A 120 1.68 8.33 -2.40
N VAL A 121 2.20 8.65 -1.21
CA VAL A 121 2.55 10.01 -0.80
C VAL A 121 4.02 10.01 -0.46
N ASP A 122 4.72 11.08 -0.83
CA ASP A 122 6.15 11.22 -0.50
C ASP A 122 6.36 11.18 1.02
N ASN A 123 7.44 10.56 1.47
CA ASN A 123 7.77 10.36 2.89
C ASN A 123 6.80 9.49 3.70
N LEU A 124 5.82 8.83 3.07
CA LEU A 124 5.08 7.75 3.70
C LEU A 124 5.56 6.40 3.18
N PRO A 125 5.85 5.45 4.08
CA PRO A 125 6.45 4.20 3.66
C PRO A 125 5.43 3.17 3.15
N LEU A 126 4.13 3.54 3.07
CA LEU A 126 3.00 2.69 2.69
C LEU A 126 2.06 3.47 1.75
N PRO A 127 1.29 2.80 0.86
CA PRO A 127 0.29 3.48 0.06
C PRO A 127 -0.82 4.01 0.98
N VAL A 128 -1.37 5.16 0.62
CA VAL A 128 -2.42 5.83 1.39
C VAL A 128 -3.83 5.49 0.91
N LYS A 129 -3.94 4.90 -0.29
CA LYS A 129 -5.20 4.43 -0.86
C LYS A 129 -4.90 3.38 -1.92
N SER A 130 -5.79 2.41 -2.08
CA SER A 130 -5.68 1.44 -3.16
C SER A 130 -7.04 0.90 -3.56
N LYS A 131 -7.19 0.54 -4.83
CA LYS A 131 -8.36 -0.14 -5.35
C LYS A 131 -7.95 -1.18 -6.38
N ILE A 132 -8.13 -2.46 -6.06
CA ILE A 132 -7.55 -3.58 -6.80
C ILE A 132 -8.58 -4.66 -7.11
N TYR A 133 -8.57 -5.09 -8.36
CA TYR A 133 -9.45 -6.07 -8.98
C TYR A 133 -8.64 -7.28 -9.43
N ASP A 134 -9.27 -8.46 -9.42
CA ASP A 134 -8.71 -9.69 -9.99
C ASP A 134 -8.95 -9.77 -11.51
N PHE A 135 -8.50 -10.87 -12.12
CA PHE A 135 -8.68 -11.15 -13.54
C PHE A 135 -10.15 -11.33 -13.98
N ASN A 136 -11.06 -11.64 -13.05
CA ASN A 136 -12.49 -11.71 -13.31
C ASN A 136 -13.16 -10.32 -13.20
N GLY A 137 -12.40 -9.30 -12.80
CA GLY A 137 -12.91 -7.98 -12.49
C GLY A 137 -13.63 -7.89 -11.14
N THR A 138 -13.41 -8.86 -10.26
CA THR A 138 -13.92 -8.84 -8.89
C THR A 138 -13.03 -7.96 -8.04
N LEU A 139 -13.63 -7.06 -7.25
CA LEU A 139 -12.88 -6.25 -6.28
C LEU A 139 -12.26 -7.19 -5.23
N VAL A 140 -10.92 -7.20 -5.16
CA VAL A 140 -10.18 -7.95 -4.15
C VAL A 140 -10.10 -7.13 -2.87
N TYR A 141 -9.69 -5.86 -2.99
CA TYR A 141 -9.69 -4.92 -1.88
C TYR A 141 -9.80 -3.46 -2.34
N ASP A 142 -10.36 -2.64 -1.46
CA ASP A 142 -10.39 -1.19 -1.52
C ASP A 142 -10.09 -0.67 -0.12
N PHE A 143 -9.11 0.22 0.00
CA PHE A 143 -8.79 0.85 1.27
C PHE A 143 -8.38 2.30 1.07
N GLU A 144 -8.60 3.10 2.11
CA GLU A 144 -8.11 4.46 2.23
C GLU A 144 -7.61 4.69 3.66
N LEU A 145 -6.44 5.30 3.78
CA LEU A 145 -5.91 5.77 5.05
C LEU A 145 -6.77 6.95 5.52
N VAL A 146 -7.39 6.81 6.70
CA VAL A 146 -8.32 7.80 7.24
C VAL A 146 -7.70 8.67 8.32
N SER A 147 -6.60 8.25 8.93
CA SER A 147 -5.86 9.02 9.92
C SER A 147 -4.40 8.60 9.95
N LEU A 148 -3.53 9.57 10.24
CA LEU A 148 -2.09 9.35 10.38
C LEU A 148 -1.60 10.06 11.64
N ASN A 149 -1.17 9.28 12.62
CA ASN A 149 -0.54 9.79 13.84
C ASN A 149 0.97 9.49 13.77
N ALA A 150 1.67 10.20 12.89
CA ALA A 150 3.13 10.16 12.81
C ALA A 150 3.70 11.45 13.44
N PRO A 151 4.91 11.40 14.03
CA PRO A 151 5.67 12.63 14.30
C PRO A 151 5.73 13.44 13.00
N SER A 152 5.58 14.77 13.09
CA SER A 152 5.46 15.68 11.95
C SER A 152 6.43 15.32 10.82
N THR A 153 5.93 14.63 9.80
CA THR A 153 6.69 14.31 8.59
C THR A 153 6.63 15.54 7.67
N PRO A 154 7.77 16.09 7.22
CA PRO A 154 7.76 17.20 6.28
C PRO A 154 6.90 16.87 5.05
N GLY A 155 5.96 17.75 4.69
CA GLY A 155 5.11 17.60 3.51
C GLY A 155 3.65 17.17 3.77
N LEU A 156 3.27 16.92 5.03
CA LEU A 156 1.88 16.77 5.45
C LEU A 156 1.43 18.09 6.10
N SER A 157 0.45 18.77 5.50
CA SER A 157 -0.09 20.05 5.97
C SER A 157 -1.48 19.90 6.58
#